data_AF-A0AA39SEA1-F1
#
_entry.id   AF-A0AA39SEA1-F1
#
_cell.length_a   1.000
_cell.length_b   1.000
_cell.length_c   1.000
_cell.angle_alpha   90.00
_cell.angle_beta   90.00
_cell.angle_gamma   90.00
#
_symmetry.space_group_name_H-M   'P 1'
#
loop_
_entity.id
_entity.type
_entity.pdbx_description
1 polymer ?
#
loop_
_entity_poly.entity_id
_entity_poly.type
_entity_poly.pdbx_seq_one_letter_code
_entity_poly.pdbx_strand_id
1 'polypeptide(L)'
;MWTKQMRKQKWSAIERHRGFRSDAALEAINKAREERTQNVVLYNYPSFSGAFSALFAQLFHSRLHLPCLLLPFSSVAPFKVEYLYIEGLERVYLLDFLGPKGFAAKLSQRSMCQVIGFDHRKSVLAQITQDCPKEVTYYVDLEKSSSSAVYEYFSSKLSDTKSPDGEVAGLLNPEDQDHLKTVLKYIEDADLRRRSLPNTNAFRLLEMSSIDLICKGNSYVFVRQSAASKLLDKVFKIRLGRGFYGECLAVRADGNSNLSNEIGKQLRVKSAAAGLR
;
A
#
# COMPACT_ATOMS: atom_id res chain seq x y z
N MET A 1 38.84 14.22 4.68
CA MET A 1 38.53 13.50 3.43
C MET A 1 38.56 12.00 3.73
N TRP A 2 37.42 11.32 3.79
CA TRP A 2 37.36 9.91 4.27
C TRP A 2 37.60 8.95 3.10
N THR A 3 38.61 8.07 3.22
CA THR A 3 38.98 7.09 2.20
C THR A 3 37.97 5.94 2.11
N LYS A 4 37.85 5.31 0.91
CA LYS A 4 36.93 4.18 0.64
C LYS A 4 37.05 3.04 1.66
N GLN A 5 38.24 2.84 2.23
CA GLN A 5 38.54 1.80 3.22
C GLN A 5 37.93 2.10 4.60
N MET A 6 37.95 3.36 5.01
CA MET A 6 37.32 3.81 6.26
C MET A 6 35.79 3.75 6.18
N ARG A 7 35.19 3.96 4.99
CA ARG A 7 33.76 3.72 4.76
C ARG A 7 33.40 2.24 4.91
N LYS A 8 34.23 1.32 4.38
CA LYS A 8 34.04 -0.14 4.49
C LYS A 8 34.16 -0.65 5.94
N GLN A 9 35.16 -0.19 6.70
CA GLN A 9 35.36 -0.63 8.09
C GLN A 9 34.30 -0.09 9.05
N LYS A 10 33.81 1.14 8.84
CA LYS A 10 32.67 1.67 9.61
C LYS A 10 31.37 0.93 9.25
N TRP A 11 31.21 0.48 8.00
CA TRP A 11 30.10 -0.36 7.57
C TRP A 11 30.12 -1.75 8.21
N SER A 12 31.28 -2.42 8.28
CA SER A 12 31.34 -3.78 8.85
C SER A 12 31.08 -3.85 10.36
N ALA A 13 31.25 -2.74 11.09
CA ALA A 13 30.82 -2.62 12.47
C ALA A 13 29.30 -2.41 12.62
N ILE A 14 28.64 -1.80 11.62
CA ILE A 14 27.18 -1.61 11.57
C ILE A 14 26.46 -2.91 11.16
N GLU A 15 27.10 -3.75 10.34
CA GLU A 15 26.54 -5.02 9.83
C GLU A 15 26.35 -6.12 10.88
N ARG A 16 26.98 -6.03 12.06
CA ARG A 16 26.91 -7.08 13.09
C ARG A 16 25.60 -7.13 13.90
N HIS A 17 24.64 -6.27 13.59
CA HIS A 17 23.30 -6.27 14.20
C HIS A 17 22.16 -6.47 13.17
N ARG A 18 22.40 -7.29 12.13
CA ARG A 18 21.44 -7.68 11.07
C ARG A 18 20.33 -8.61 11.59
N GLY A 19 19.56 -8.19 12.58
CA GLY A 19 18.22 -8.73 12.79
C GLY A 19 17.26 -8.05 11.81
N PHE A 20 16.60 -8.82 10.93
CA PHE A 20 15.44 -8.44 10.10
C PHE A 20 15.54 -7.20 9.17
N ARG A 21 16.68 -6.51 9.07
CA ARG A 21 16.87 -5.37 8.16
C ARG A 21 17.39 -5.86 6.81
N SER A 22 16.61 -5.68 5.75
CA SER A 22 17.05 -6.00 4.39
C SER A 22 18.00 -4.93 3.86
N ASP A 23 19.00 -5.34 3.09
CA ASP A 23 19.91 -4.41 2.40
C ASP A 23 19.12 -3.43 1.51
N ALA A 24 17.98 -3.87 0.97
CA ALA A 24 17.04 -3.06 0.20
C ALA A 24 16.47 -1.87 0.99
N ALA A 25 16.14 -2.03 2.28
CA ALA A 25 15.62 -0.94 3.09
C ALA A 25 16.69 0.15 3.33
N LEU A 26 17.95 -0.26 3.49
CA LEU A 26 19.08 0.65 3.68
C LEU A 26 19.41 1.39 2.38
N GLU A 27 19.35 0.69 1.24
CA GLU A 27 19.50 1.28 -0.09
C GLU A 27 18.40 2.31 -0.37
N ALA A 28 17.14 1.99 -0.06
CA ALA A 28 16.01 2.91 -0.22
C ALA A 28 16.17 4.19 0.62
N ILE A 29 16.65 4.07 1.87
CA ILE A 29 16.97 5.22 2.72
C ILE A 29 18.09 6.07 2.12
N ASN A 30 19.15 5.44 1.60
CA ASN A 30 20.26 6.18 0.99
C ASN A 30 19.81 6.92 -0.26
N LYS A 31 19.01 6.28 -1.11
CA LYS A 31 18.42 6.91 -2.29
C LYS A 31 17.55 8.12 -1.90
N ALA A 32 16.71 7.96 -0.88
CA ALA A 32 15.88 9.05 -0.38
C ALA A 32 16.69 10.23 0.19
N ARG A 33 17.89 9.97 0.74
CA ARG A 33 18.83 11.02 1.16
C ARG A 33 19.43 11.77 -0.02
N GLU A 34 19.84 11.04 -1.06
CA GLU A 34 20.38 11.64 -2.28
C GLU A 34 19.32 12.49 -2.99
N GLU A 35 18.08 12.03 -3.01
CA GLU A 35 16.93 12.70 -3.61
C GLU A 35 16.28 13.75 -2.70
N ARG A 36 16.74 13.91 -1.45
CA ARG A 36 16.16 14.82 -0.44
C ARG A 36 14.64 14.66 -0.29
N THR A 37 14.20 13.42 -0.17
CA THR A 37 12.78 13.08 -0.03
C THR A 37 12.16 13.77 1.19
N GLN A 38 11.07 14.52 0.95
CA GLN A 38 10.40 15.31 1.99
C GLN A 38 9.47 14.51 2.89
N ASN A 39 8.99 13.34 2.45
CA ASN A 39 7.99 12.56 3.17
C ASN A 39 8.47 11.13 3.42
N VAL A 40 8.36 10.66 4.65
CA VAL A 40 8.67 9.27 5.02
C VAL A 40 7.45 8.65 5.66
N VAL A 41 7.13 7.42 5.26
CA VAL A 41 6.07 6.60 5.83
C VAL A 41 6.70 5.37 6.44
N LEU A 42 6.55 5.22 7.74
CA LEU A 42 6.81 3.97 8.43
C LEU A 42 5.47 3.30 8.70
N TYR A 43 5.36 2.01 8.42
CA TYR A 43 4.12 1.27 8.69
C TYR A 43 4.39 -0.03 9.40
N ASN A 44 3.50 -0.43 10.32
CA ASN A 44 3.63 -1.67 11.06
C ASN A 44 3.55 -2.87 10.11
N TYR A 45 4.55 -3.75 10.15
CA TYR A 45 4.59 -4.98 9.36
C TYR A 45 5.05 -6.19 10.21
N PRO A 46 4.41 -7.37 10.05
CA PRO A 46 3.27 -7.67 9.18
C PRO A 46 1.95 -7.25 9.81
N SER A 47 1.21 -6.34 9.18
CA SER A 47 -0.15 -5.94 9.56
C SER A 47 -0.90 -5.53 8.29
N PHE A 48 -2.14 -6.01 8.10
CA PHE A 48 -3.00 -5.51 7.03
C PHE A 48 -3.36 -4.06 7.23
N SER A 49 -3.69 -3.68 8.48
CA SER A 49 -3.99 -2.30 8.85
C SER A 49 -2.81 -1.39 8.50
N GLY A 50 -1.59 -1.80 8.83
CA GLY A 50 -0.36 -1.09 8.45
C GLY A 50 -0.12 -1.04 6.94
N ALA A 51 -0.27 -2.17 6.23
CA ALA A 51 -0.04 -2.23 4.78
C ALA A 51 -1.05 -1.38 3.98
N PHE A 52 -2.34 -1.42 4.33
CA PHE A 52 -3.36 -0.57 3.71
C PHE A 52 -3.17 0.90 4.07
N SER A 53 -2.77 1.20 5.30
CA SER A 53 -2.40 2.57 5.68
C SER A 53 -1.25 3.11 4.79
N ALA A 54 -0.22 2.29 4.56
CA ALA A 54 0.89 2.66 3.68
C ALA A 54 0.43 2.88 2.23
N LEU A 55 -0.48 2.03 1.72
CA LEU A 55 -1.10 2.22 0.40
C LEU A 55 -1.81 3.57 0.30
N PHE A 56 -2.60 3.96 1.29
CA PHE A 56 -3.30 5.26 1.26
C PHE A 56 -2.33 6.44 1.29
N ALA A 57 -1.26 6.35 2.08
CA ALA A 57 -0.21 7.36 2.07
C ALA A 57 0.46 7.44 0.69
N GLN A 58 0.77 6.31 0.05
CA GLN A 58 1.34 6.27 -1.30
C GLN A 58 0.41 6.93 -2.32
N LEU A 59 -0.88 6.58 -2.31
CA LEU A 59 -1.87 7.15 -3.23
C LEU A 59 -1.97 8.67 -3.07
N PHE A 60 -2.00 9.17 -1.84
CA PHE A 60 -2.07 10.60 -1.54
C PHE A 60 -0.86 11.35 -2.09
N HIS A 61 0.35 10.89 -1.76
CA HIS A 61 1.58 11.56 -2.21
C HIS A 61 1.77 11.46 -3.72
N SER A 62 1.42 10.32 -4.33
CA SER A 62 1.50 10.13 -5.78
C SER A 62 0.57 11.11 -6.52
N ARG A 63 -0.62 11.36 -5.98
CA ARG A 63 -1.62 12.26 -6.56
C ARG A 63 -1.21 13.73 -6.49
N LEU A 64 -0.39 14.09 -5.52
CA LEU A 64 0.21 15.42 -5.38
C LEU A 64 1.59 15.53 -6.01
N HIS A 65 2.08 14.47 -6.67
CA HIS A 65 3.44 14.38 -7.22
C HIS A 65 4.54 14.67 -6.16
N LEU A 66 4.28 14.30 -4.91
CA LEU A 66 5.22 14.50 -3.80
C LEU A 66 6.08 13.24 -3.61
N PRO A 67 7.42 13.39 -3.49
CA PRO A 67 8.30 12.26 -3.22
C PRO A 67 8.03 11.71 -1.81
N CYS A 68 7.93 10.39 -1.71
CA CYS A 68 7.61 9.69 -0.45
C CYS A 68 8.36 8.35 -0.36
N LEU A 69 9.04 8.13 0.77
CA LEU A 69 9.72 6.87 1.07
C LEU A 69 8.86 6.02 2.00
N LEU A 70 8.47 4.81 1.57
CA LEU A 70 7.73 3.85 2.38
C LEU A 70 8.66 2.77 2.92
N LEU A 71 8.62 2.53 4.24
CA LEU A 71 9.42 1.50 4.90
C LEU A 71 8.58 0.66 5.87
N PRO A 72 8.67 -0.68 5.81
CA PRO A 72 8.08 -1.54 6.82
C PRO A 72 8.83 -1.37 8.15
N PHE A 73 8.10 -1.12 9.22
CA PHE A 73 8.60 -1.07 10.57
C PHE A 73 8.40 -2.42 11.27
N SER A 74 9.48 -2.93 11.88
CA SER A 74 9.47 -4.14 12.70
C SER A 74 9.75 -3.79 14.16
N SER A 75 8.91 -4.28 15.07
CA SER A 75 9.13 -4.15 16.52
C SER A 75 10.32 -4.99 17.01
N VAL A 76 10.69 -6.04 16.27
CA VAL A 76 11.82 -6.93 16.60
C VAL A 76 13.16 -6.28 16.28
N ALA A 77 13.21 -5.48 15.21
CA ALA A 77 14.43 -4.79 14.79
C ALA A 77 14.12 -3.33 14.35
N PRO A 78 13.70 -2.47 15.28
CA PRO A 78 13.18 -1.14 14.96
C PRO A 78 14.27 -0.26 14.33
N PHE A 79 13.87 0.66 13.43
CA PHE A 79 14.79 1.68 12.94
C PHE A 79 15.27 2.56 14.10
N LYS A 80 16.56 2.88 14.09
CA LYS A 80 17.06 3.96 14.93
C LYS A 80 16.81 5.29 14.23
N VAL A 81 16.59 6.33 15.02
CA VAL A 81 16.29 7.69 14.53
C VAL A 81 17.40 8.20 13.61
N GLU A 82 18.66 7.84 13.86
CA GLU A 82 19.80 8.31 13.06
C GLU A 82 19.79 7.79 11.62
N TYR A 83 19.09 6.67 11.35
CA TYR A 83 18.95 6.15 10.00
C TYR A 83 17.91 6.90 9.18
N LEU A 84 16.96 7.56 9.83
CA LEU A 84 15.84 8.24 9.17
C LEU A 84 16.09 9.74 8.95
N TYR A 85 17.28 10.22 9.30
CA TYR A 85 17.69 11.59 8.99
C TYR A 85 17.88 11.75 7.47
N ILE A 86 17.05 12.59 6.86
CA ILE A 86 17.09 13.03 5.47
C ILE A 86 17.06 14.56 5.51
N GLU A 87 17.98 15.20 4.78
CA GLU A 87 18.01 16.66 4.68
C GLU A 87 16.76 17.15 3.93
N GLY A 88 16.02 18.11 4.50
CA GLY A 88 14.77 18.62 3.93
C GLY A 88 13.52 17.78 4.24
N LEU A 89 13.60 16.85 5.19
CA LEU A 89 12.44 16.05 5.61
C LEU A 89 11.35 16.94 6.24
N GLU A 90 10.15 16.93 5.68
CA GLU A 90 9.01 17.71 6.16
C GLU A 90 8.08 16.88 7.06
N ARG A 91 7.78 15.65 6.64
CA ARG A 91 6.77 14.82 7.31
C ARG A 91 7.21 13.37 7.48
N VAL A 92 6.93 12.83 8.66
CA VAL A 92 7.04 11.39 8.96
C VAL A 92 5.68 10.88 9.41
N TYR A 93 5.18 9.85 8.75
CA TYR A 93 3.96 9.15 9.11
C TYR A 93 4.32 7.84 9.83
N LEU A 94 3.72 7.60 11.00
CA LEU A 94 3.80 6.33 11.72
C LEU A 94 2.43 5.65 11.63
N LEU A 95 2.32 4.58 10.86
CA LEU A 95 1.04 3.99 10.47
C LEU A 95 0.82 2.63 11.13
N ASP A 96 -0.25 2.51 11.93
CA ASP A 96 -0.57 1.33 12.74
C ASP A 96 0.49 1.01 13.81
N PHE A 97 1.23 2.03 14.26
CA PHE A 97 2.13 2.02 15.41
C PHE A 97 2.59 3.45 15.77
N LEU A 98 3.00 3.68 17.03
CA LEU A 98 3.60 4.94 17.48
C LEU A 98 5.12 4.84 17.80
N GLY A 99 5.64 3.62 17.86
CA GLY A 99 7.03 3.34 18.22
C GLY A 99 7.28 3.42 19.73
N PRO A 100 8.52 3.16 20.19
CA PRO A 100 8.87 3.23 21.61
C PRO A 100 8.65 4.64 22.19
N LYS A 101 8.49 4.72 23.52
CA LYS A 101 8.32 6.02 24.22
C LYS A 101 9.43 7.01 23.83
N GLY A 102 9.03 8.19 23.38
CA GLY A 102 9.93 9.27 22.93
C GLY A 102 10.51 9.09 21.51
N PHE A 103 10.15 8.04 20.77
CA PHE A 103 10.62 7.80 19.41
C PHE A 103 10.19 8.91 18.44
N ALA A 104 8.90 9.22 18.37
CA ALA A 104 8.38 10.27 17.50
C ALA A 104 8.94 11.66 17.86
N ALA A 105 9.07 11.97 19.16
CA ALA A 105 9.66 13.23 19.62
C ALA A 105 11.12 13.36 19.15
N LYS A 106 11.92 12.29 19.26
CA LYS A 106 13.30 12.28 18.77
C LYS A 106 13.38 12.42 17.25
N LEU A 107 12.48 11.78 16.50
CA LEU A 107 12.40 11.94 15.05
C LEU A 107 12.12 13.40 14.67
N SER A 108 11.11 13.99 15.30
CA SER A 108 10.72 15.37 15.06
C SER A 108 11.86 16.34 15.36
N GLN A 109 12.45 16.25 16.57
CA GLN A 109 13.55 17.12 16.99
C GLN A 109 14.81 16.96 16.13
N ARG A 110 15.11 15.74 15.67
CA ARG A 110 16.34 15.49 14.91
C ARG A 110 16.26 16.01 13.48
N SER A 111 15.09 15.88 12.87
CA SER A 111 14.88 16.25 11.46
C SER A 111 14.14 17.58 11.29
N MET A 112 13.73 18.23 12.38
CA MET A 112 12.85 19.42 12.38
C MET A 112 11.60 19.21 11.52
N CYS A 113 11.01 18.01 11.62
CA CYS A 113 9.90 17.56 10.79
C CYS A 113 8.62 17.33 11.61
N GLN A 114 7.48 17.39 10.94
CA GLN A 114 6.20 17.01 11.51
C GLN A 114 6.10 15.49 11.58
N VAL A 115 5.72 14.94 12.73
CA VAL A 115 5.48 13.51 12.90
C VAL A 115 4.01 13.26 13.17
N ILE A 116 3.38 12.41 12.37
CA ILE A 116 1.96 12.10 12.47
C ILE A 116 1.80 10.60 12.67
N GLY A 117 1.33 10.21 13.86
CA GLY A 117 1.13 8.81 14.22
C GLY A 117 -0.33 8.40 14.26
N PHE A 118 -0.61 7.19 13.78
CA PHE A 118 -1.93 6.56 13.82
C PHE A 118 -1.82 5.20 14.50
N ASP A 119 -2.68 4.96 15.48
CA ASP A 119 -2.84 3.65 16.10
C ASP A 119 -4.29 3.51 16.60
N HIS A 120 -4.66 2.32 17.02
CA HIS A 120 -5.98 2.02 17.60
C HIS A 120 -5.88 1.23 18.90
N ARG A 121 -4.67 0.81 19.29
CA ARG A 121 -4.45 -0.06 20.43
C ARG A 121 -4.38 0.72 21.73
N LYS A 122 -5.14 0.29 22.73
CA LYS A 122 -5.08 0.84 24.09
C LYS A 122 -3.67 0.84 24.68
N SER A 123 -2.83 -0.14 24.31
CA SER A 123 -1.46 -0.27 24.81
C SER A 123 -0.54 0.89 24.42
N VAL A 124 -0.82 1.60 23.32
CA VAL A 124 0.04 2.71 22.88
C VAL A 124 -0.22 4.01 23.62
N LEU A 125 -1.33 4.12 24.36
CA LEU A 125 -1.62 5.30 25.17
C LEU A 125 -0.51 5.58 26.21
N ALA A 126 0.14 4.55 26.72
CA ALA A 126 1.28 4.68 27.64
C ALA A 126 2.56 5.25 26.98
N GLN A 127 2.63 5.22 25.65
CA GLN A 127 3.76 5.75 24.86
C GLN A 127 3.60 7.26 24.60
N ILE A 128 2.36 7.77 24.68
CA ILE A 128 2.04 9.18 24.51
C ILE A 128 2.35 9.93 25.81
N THR A 129 3.25 10.91 25.73
CA THR A 129 3.60 11.79 26.86
C THR A 129 2.93 13.14 26.70
N GLN A 130 2.53 13.77 27.81
CA GLN A 130 1.96 15.13 27.80
C GLN A 130 2.94 16.17 27.25
N ASP A 131 4.25 15.98 27.44
CA ASP A 131 5.31 16.85 26.91
C ASP A 131 5.72 16.54 25.45
N CYS A 132 4.79 16.06 24.61
CA CYS A 132 5.12 15.86 23.19
C CYS A 132 5.36 17.21 22.48
N PRO A 133 6.36 17.30 21.58
CA PRO A 133 6.56 18.48 20.74
C PRO A 133 5.30 18.81 19.93
N LYS A 134 5.08 20.10 19.62
CA LYS A 134 3.90 20.56 18.87
C LYS A 134 3.83 19.98 17.46
N GLU A 135 5.00 19.61 16.92
CA GLU A 135 5.21 19.00 15.63
C GLU A 135 4.82 17.51 15.61
N VAL A 136 4.55 16.90 16.77
CA VAL A 136 4.10 15.51 16.90
C VAL A 136 2.60 15.47 17.16
N THR A 137 1.86 14.82 16.27
CA THR A 137 0.41 14.62 16.40
C THR A 137 0.09 13.14 16.40
N TYR A 138 -0.75 12.68 17.34
CA TYR A 138 -1.22 11.30 17.40
C TYR A 138 -2.72 11.24 17.20
N TYR A 139 -3.15 10.36 16.31
CA TYR A 139 -4.54 9.97 16.10
C TYR A 139 -4.70 8.55 16.65
N VAL A 140 -5.22 8.44 17.87
CA VAL A 140 -5.52 7.14 18.50
C VAL A 140 -7.03 7.01 18.64
N ASP A 141 -7.60 6.07 17.89
CA ASP A 141 -9.04 5.76 17.92
C ASP A 141 -9.22 4.29 18.32
N LEU A 142 -9.78 4.05 19.50
CA LEU A 142 -9.99 2.69 20.01
C LEU A 142 -11.14 1.96 19.31
N GLU A 143 -11.99 2.69 18.59
CA GLU A 143 -13.20 2.20 17.93
C GLU A 143 -13.05 2.16 16.40
N LYS A 144 -11.87 2.46 15.86
CA LYS A 144 -11.63 2.48 14.42
C LYS A 144 -10.26 1.89 14.12
N SER A 145 -10.15 1.10 13.05
CA SER A 145 -8.84 0.57 12.67
C SER A 145 -7.92 1.71 12.21
N SER A 146 -6.61 1.50 12.35
CA SER A 146 -5.63 2.47 11.85
C SER A 146 -5.76 2.68 10.35
N SER A 147 -6.03 1.62 9.56
CA SER A 147 -6.29 1.77 8.12
C SER A 147 -7.50 2.64 7.78
N SER A 148 -8.61 2.51 8.53
CA SER A 148 -9.80 3.34 8.33
C SER A 148 -9.50 4.81 8.67
N ALA A 149 -8.86 5.07 9.82
CA ALA A 149 -8.49 6.42 10.24
C ALA A 149 -7.52 7.09 9.26
N VAL A 150 -6.53 6.35 8.74
CA VAL A 150 -5.56 6.86 7.76
C VAL A 150 -6.22 7.16 6.41
N TYR A 151 -7.15 6.30 5.97
CA TYR A 151 -7.92 6.55 4.75
C TYR A 151 -8.72 7.85 4.85
N GLU A 152 -9.44 8.04 5.95
CA GLU A 152 -10.22 9.27 6.20
C GLU A 152 -9.32 10.50 6.28
N TYR A 153 -8.19 10.41 6.98
CA TYR A 153 -7.22 11.49 7.10
C TYR A 153 -6.72 11.97 5.73
N PHE A 154 -6.22 11.06 4.90
CA PHE A 154 -5.69 11.44 3.59
C PHE A 154 -6.78 11.87 2.61
N SER A 155 -7.98 11.30 2.71
CA SER A 155 -9.13 11.74 1.92
C SER A 155 -9.53 13.18 2.26
N SER A 156 -9.61 13.51 3.55
CA SER A 156 -9.87 14.87 4.02
C SER A 156 -8.77 15.83 3.58
N LYS A 157 -7.49 15.46 3.78
CA LYS A 157 -6.35 16.29 3.37
C LYS A 157 -6.33 16.57 1.88
N LEU A 158 -6.67 15.58 1.05
CA LEU A 158 -6.73 15.77 -0.40
C LEU A 158 -7.87 16.72 -0.79
N SER A 159 -9.00 16.64 -0.09
CA SER A 159 -10.17 17.50 -0.32
C SER A 159 -9.89 18.96 0.07
N ASP A 160 -9.10 19.18 1.13
CA ASP A 160 -8.67 20.52 1.56
C ASP A 160 -7.62 21.14 0.62
N THR A 161 -6.92 20.30 -0.14
CA THR A 161 -5.88 20.75 -1.08
C THR A 161 -6.55 21.21 -2.36
N LYS A 162 -6.80 22.53 -2.48
CA LYS A 162 -7.46 23.15 -3.65
C LYS A 162 -6.86 22.63 -4.96
N SER A 163 -7.65 21.88 -5.73
CA SER A 163 -7.28 21.54 -7.09
C SER A 163 -7.36 22.82 -7.94
N PRO A 164 -6.38 23.10 -8.83
CA PRO A 164 -6.47 24.21 -9.77
C PRO A 164 -7.66 24.07 -10.74
N ASP A 165 -8.17 22.84 -10.91
CA ASP A 165 -9.11 22.44 -11.96
C ASP A 165 -10.55 22.17 -11.45
N GLY A 166 -10.84 22.37 -10.17
CA GLY A 166 -12.21 22.23 -9.63
C GLY A 166 -12.76 20.80 -9.56
N GLU A 167 -12.05 19.78 -10.05
CA GLU A 167 -12.41 18.38 -9.81
C GLU A 167 -12.12 18.00 -8.35
N VAL A 168 -13.12 17.36 -7.71
CA VAL A 168 -12.99 16.76 -6.39
C VAL A 168 -12.07 15.54 -6.52
N ALA A 169 -10.79 15.71 -6.17
CA ALA A 169 -9.82 14.64 -6.21
C ALA A 169 -10.09 13.64 -5.08
N GLY A 170 -10.75 12.53 -5.39
CA GLY A 170 -10.79 11.36 -4.52
C GLY A 170 -9.41 10.67 -4.46
N LEU A 171 -9.13 10.00 -3.34
CA LEU A 171 -7.93 9.15 -3.21
C LEU A 171 -7.98 7.94 -4.16
N LEU A 172 -9.19 7.50 -4.46
CA LEU A 172 -9.52 6.44 -5.41
C LEU A 172 -10.59 6.92 -6.39
N ASN A 173 -10.61 6.29 -7.56
CA ASN A 173 -11.68 6.42 -8.53
C ASN A 173 -13.03 5.98 -7.90
N PRO A 174 -14.17 6.57 -8.31
CA PRO A 174 -15.48 6.23 -7.76
C PRO A 174 -15.80 4.72 -7.81
N GLU A 175 -15.38 4.04 -8.87
CA GLU A 175 -15.60 2.60 -9.08
C GLU A 175 -14.90 1.72 -8.02
N ASP A 176 -13.75 2.17 -7.49
CA ASP A 176 -12.95 1.41 -6.53
C ASP A 176 -13.35 1.72 -5.08
N GLN A 177 -14.06 2.82 -4.83
CA GLN A 177 -14.37 3.26 -3.47
C GLN A 177 -15.27 2.27 -2.71
N ASP A 178 -16.27 1.70 -3.36
CA ASP A 178 -17.19 0.77 -2.69
C ASP A 178 -16.54 -0.59 -2.41
N HIS A 179 -15.66 -1.03 -3.31
CA HIS A 179 -14.81 -2.20 -3.06
C HIS A 179 -13.85 -1.94 -1.88
N LEU A 180 -13.20 -0.77 -1.84
CA LEU A 180 -12.31 -0.43 -0.74
C LEU A 180 -13.05 -0.35 0.59
N LYS A 181 -14.21 0.34 0.65
CA LYS A 181 -15.04 0.41 1.86
C LYS A 181 -15.38 -0.98 2.38
N THR A 182 -15.66 -1.92 1.49
CA THR A 182 -15.89 -3.32 1.87
C THR A 182 -14.64 -3.93 2.49
N VAL A 183 -13.47 -3.83 1.83
CA VAL A 183 -12.20 -4.35 2.35
C VAL A 183 -11.85 -3.74 3.71
N LEU A 184 -11.99 -2.41 3.88
CA LEU A 184 -11.74 -1.71 5.13
C LEU A 184 -12.64 -2.20 6.27
N LYS A 185 -13.93 -2.47 6.00
CA LYS A 185 -14.83 -3.07 7.00
C LYS A 185 -14.33 -4.44 7.48
N TYR A 186 -13.83 -5.28 6.58
CA TYR A 186 -13.26 -6.59 6.95
C TYR A 186 -11.96 -6.46 7.74
N ILE A 187 -11.06 -5.55 7.32
CA ILE A 187 -9.83 -5.27 8.06
C ILE A 187 -10.18 -4.78 9.47
N GLU A 188 -11.08 -3.81 9.58
CA GLU A 188 -11.46 -3.24 10.87
C GLU A 188 -12.13 -4.25 11.80
N ASP A 189 -13.04 -5.08 11.28
CA ASP A 189 -13.66 -6.15 12.06
C ASP A 189 -12.63 -7.15 12.62
N ALA A 190 -11.60 -7.46 11.82
CA ALA A 190 -10.50 -8.35 12.21
C ALA A 190 -9.54 -7.70 13.23
N ASP A 191 -9.12 -6.45 12.96
CA ASP A 191 -8.14 -5.68 13.72
C ASP A 191 -8.68 -5.36 15.13
N LEU A 192 -9.94 -4.91 15.20
CA LEU A 192 -10.65 -4.61 16.45
C LEU A 192 -11.27 -5.85 17.13
N ARG A 193 -11.13 -7.03 16.53
CA ARG A 193 -11.62 -8.32 17.07
C ARG A 193 -13.12 -8.37 17.34
N ARG A 194 -13.92 -7.64 16.55
CA ARG A 194 -15.38 -7.52 16.70
C ARG A 194 -16.12 -8.78 16.25
N ARG A 195 -15.65 -9.46 15.20
CA ARG A 195 -16.25 -10.69 14.63
C ARG A 195 -17.71 -10.51 14.19
N SER A 196 -18.06 -9.32 13.72
CA SER A 196 -19.40 -8.99 13.28
C SER A 196 -19.68 -9.43 11.83
N LEU A 197 -18.63 -9.63 11.02
CA LEU A 197 -18.76 -10.02 9.62
C LEU A 197 -18.55 -11.53 9.42
N PRO A 198 -19.26 -12.14 8.45
CA PRO A 198 -19.05 -13.54 8.11
C PRO A 198 -17.64 -13.73 7.56
N ASN A 199 -16.98 -14.83 7.91
CA ASN A 199 -15.64 -15.19 7.40
C ASN A 199 -14.50 -14.21 7.76
N THR A 200 -14.63 -13.32 8.75
CA THR A 200 -13.52 -12.47 9.22
C THR A 200 -12.28 -13.29 9.61
N ASN A 201 -12.47 -14.49 10.16
CA ASN A 201 -11.36 -15.41 10.45
C ASN A 201 -10.61 -15.88 9.19
N ALA A 202 -11.26 -15.93 8.02
CA ALA A 202 -10.59 -16.23 6.75
C ALA A 202 -9.69 -15.05 6.30
N PHE A 203 -10.10 -13.82 6.59
CA PHE A 203 -9.25 -12.63 6.45
C PHE A 203 -8.04 -12.70 7.39
N ARG A 204 -8.23 -13.21 8.61
CA ARG A 204 -7.15 -13.50 9.55
C ARG A 204 -6.23 -14.64 9.11
N LEU A 205 -6.73 -15.63 8.36
CA LEU A 205 -5.88 -16.65 7.73
C LEU A 205 -5.00 -16.05 6.62
N LEU A 206 -5.40 -14.93 6.00
CA LEU A 206 -4.52 -14.17 5.11
C LEU A 206 -3.40 -13.43 5.88
N GLU A 207 -3.56 -13.27 7.20
CA GLU A 207 -2.59 -12.62 8.11
C GLU A 207 -1.33 -13.48 8.31
N MET A 208 -1.33 -14.73 7.81
CA MET A 208 -0.21 -15.67 8.00
C MET A 208 0.61 -15.96 6.74
N SER A 209 0.14 -15.66 5.53
CA SER A 209 0.91 -15.97 4.33
C SER A 209 0.48 -15.13 3.12
N SER A 210 1.31 -14.14 2.77
CA SER A 210 1.19 -13.44 1.48
C SER A 210 1.26 -14.42 0.30
N ILE A 211 1.98 -15.53 0.48
CA ILE A 211 2.07 -16.62 -0.49
C ILE A 211 0.71 -17.29 -0.65
N ASP A 212 -0.03 -17.55 0.42
CA ASP A 212 -1.34 -18.21 0.34
C ASP A 212 -2.37 -17.31 -0.34
N LEU A 213 -2.32 -15.99 -0.08
CA LEU A 213 -3.17 -15.02 -0.77
C LEU A 213 -2.85 -14.96 -2.26
N ILE A 214 -1.56 -14.88 -2.63
CA ILE A 214 -1.12 -14.91 -4.03
C ILE A 214 -1.52 -16.23 -4.67
N CYS A 215 -1.34 -17.37 -4.00
CA CYS A 215 -1.73 -18.69 -4.49
C CYS A 215 -3.25 -18.80 -4.70
N LYS A 216 -4.06 -18.28 -3.76
CA LYS A 216 -5.53 -18.24 -3.91
C LYS A 216 -5.95 -17.30 -5.03
N GLY A 217 -5.34 -16.12 -5.12
CA GLY A 217 -5.58 -15.16 -6.21
C GLY A 217 -5.21 -15.75 -7.57
N ASN A 218 -4.05 -16.38 -7.67
CA ASN A 218 -3.59 -17.08 -8.87
C ASN A 218 -4.51 -18.25 -9.22
N SER A 219 -4.97 -19.03 -8.22
CA SER A 219 -5.93 -20.12 -8.43
C SER A 219 -7.27 -19.58 -8.95
N TYR A 220 -7.79 -18.50 -8.36
CA TYR A 220 -9.01 -17.84 -8.83
C TYR A 220 -8.88 -17.32 -10.27
N VAL A 221 -7.77 -16.62 -10.58
CA VAL A 221 -7.45 -16.15 -11.93
C VAL A 221 -7.34 -17.31 -12.90
N PHE A 222 -6.65 -18.39 -12.52
CA PHE A 222 -6.48 -19.59 -13.33
C PHE A 222 -7.81 -20.27 -13.64
N VAL A 223 -8.69 -20.44 -12.65
CA VAL A 223 -10.03 -21.01 -12.84
C VAL A 223 -10.83 -20.18 -13.84
N ARG A 224 -10.81 -18.85 -13.71
CA ARG A 224 -11.51 -17.95 -14.66
C ARG A 224 -10.92 -18.00 -16.06
N GLN A 225 -9.59 -18.01 -16.19
CA GLN A 225 -8.92 -18.15 -17.48
C GLN A 225 -9.22 -19.50 -18.15
N SER A 226 -9.23 -20.59 -17.38
CA SER A 226 -9.57 -21.93 -17.85
C SER A 226 -11.03 -22.01 -18.30
N ALA A 227 -11.96 -21.45 -17.52
CA ALA A 227 -13.37 -21.38 -17.89
C ALA A 227 -13.58 -20.57 -19.19
N ALA A 228 -12.93 -19.42 -19.32
CA ALA A 228 -12.95 -18.62 -20.54
C ALA A 228 -12.35 -19.38 -21.73
N SER A 229 -11.24 -20.11 -21.53
CA SER A 229 -10.59 -20.88 -22.59
C SER A 229 -11.50 -21.96 -23.19
N LYS A 230 -12.33 -22.62 -22.37
CA LYS A 230 -13.30 -23.64 -22.84
C LYS A 230 -14.36 -23.06 -23.79
N LEU A 231 -14.71 -21.77 -23.64
CA LEU A 231 -15.63 -21.11 -24.55
C LEU A 231 -14.98 -20.87 -25.92
N LEU A 232 -13.66 -20.67 -25.94
CA LEU A 232 -12.92 -20.34 -27.16
C LEU A 232 -12.66 -21.51 -28.10
N ASP A 233 -13.21 -22.68 -27.81
CA ASP A 233 -13.26 -23.81 -28.74
C ASP A 233 -14.30 -23.59 -29.85
N LYS A 234 -15.25 -22.66 -29.64
CA LYS A 234 -16.35 -22.35 -30.56
C LYS A 234 -16.25 -20.94 -31.13
N VAL A 235 -15.03 -20.45 -31.36
CA VAL A 235 -14.82 -19.12 -31.95
C VAL A 235 -15.22 -19.10 -33.42
N PHE A 236 -15.71 -17.94 -33.87
CA PHE A 236 -16.01 -17.67 -35.28
C PHE A 236 -15.50 -16.27 -35.65
N LYS A 237 -15.26 -16.06 -36.94
CA LYS A 237 -14.83 -14.75 -37.45
C LYS A 237 -16.02 -13.82 -37.59
N ILE A 238 -15.81 -12.55 -37.24
CA ILE A 238 -16.75 -11.47 -37.52
C ILE A 238 -16.06 -10.37 -38.30
N ARG A 239 -16.82 -9.69 -39.17
CA ARG A 239 -16.35 -8.53 -39.93
C ARG A 239 -16.73 -7.25 -39.21
N LEU A 240 -15.74 -6.40 -38.97
CA LEU A 240 -15.94 -5.11 -38.33
C LEU A 240 -16.30 -4.07 -39.38
N GLY A 241 -17.39 -3.33 -39.15
CA GLY A 241 -17.91 -2.31 -40.08
C GLY A 241 -18.09 -2.84 -41.50
N ARG A 242 -18.78 -3.97 -41.66
CA ARG A 242 -18.98 -4.64 -42.98
C ARG A 242 -17.68 -5.08 -43.68
N GLY A 243 -16.55 -5.10 -42.95
CA GLY A 243 -15.24 -5.51 -43.45
C GLY A 243 -14.24 -4.35 -43.63
N PHE A 244 -14.69 -3.10 -43.52
CA PHE A 244 -13.81 -1.93 -43.66
C PHE A 244 -12.75 -1.84 -42.55
N TYR A 245 -13.02 -2.40 -41.37
CA TYR A 245 -12.11 -2.36 -40.23
C TYR A 245 -11.44 -3.71 -39.96
N GLY A 246 -11.51 -4.65 -40.91
CA GLY A 246 -10.93 -5.98 -40.77
C GLY A 246 -11.87 -7.01 -40.13
N GLU A 247 -11.25 -8.08 -39.65
CA GLU A 247 -11.93 -9.24 -39.07
C GLU A 247 -11.30 -9.56 -37.72
N CYS A 248 -12.11 -9.98 -36.75
CA CYS A 248 -11.63 -10.51 -35.47
C CYS A 248 -12.41 -11.75 -35.07
N LEU A 249 -11.90 -12.50 -34.10
CA LEU A 249 -12.61 -13.64 -33.53
C LEU A 249 -13.64 -13.17 -32.51
N ALA A 250 -14.80 -13.81 -32.54
CA ALA A 250 -15.85 -13.66 -31.55
C ALA A 250 -16.29 -15.03 -31.03
N VAL A 251 -16.94 -15.03 -29.88
CA VAL A 251 -17.59 -16.20 -29.29
C VAL A 251 -18.92 -15.77 -28.72
N ARG A 252 -19.92 -16.66 -28.75
CA ARG A 252 -21.16 -16.46 -27.99
C ARG A 252 -20.87 -16.72 -26.52
N ALA A 253 -21.02 -15.70 -25.68
CA ALA A 253 -20.77 -15.76 -24.24
C ALA A 253 -22.08 -15.84 -23.43
N ASP A 254 -23.14 -16.40 -24.03
CA ASP A 254 -24.46 -16.48 -23.39
C ASP A 254 -24.35 -17.20 -22.04
N GLY A 255 -24.89 -16.58 -20.98
CA GLY A 255 -24.81 -17.09 -19.61
C GLY A 255 -23.43 -16.98 -18.92
N ASN A 256 -22.43 -16.37 -19.57
CA ASN A 256 -21.05 -16.25 -19.06
C ASN A 256 -20.55 -14.79 -19.05
N SER A 257 -21.46 -13.83 -18.84
CA SER A 257 -21.15 -12.39 -18.84
C SER A 257 -20.09 -12.00 -17.79
N ASN A 258 -20.04 -12.74 -16.68
CA ASN A 258 -19.05 -12.60 -15.63
C ASN A 258 -17.61 -12.87 -16.11
N LEU A 259 -17.38 -13.58 -17.22
CA LEU A 259 -16.05 -13.89 -17.80
C LEU A 259 -15.66 -12.98 -18.98
N SER A 260 -16.46 -11.94 -19.27
CA SER A 260 -16.28 -11.06 -20.44
C SER A 260 -14.86 -10.49 -20.58
N ASN A 261 -14.24 -10.08 -19.48
CA ASN A 261 -12.87 -9.55 -19.48
C ASN A 261 -11.83 -10.61 -19.89
N GLU A 262 -11.89 -11.81 -19.31
CA GLU A 262 -10.99 -12.92 -19.65
C GLU A 262 -11.19 -13.39 -21.10
N ILE A 263 -12.45 -13.50 -21.55
CA ILE A 263 -12.81 -13.85 -22.92
C ILE A 263 -12.23 -12.83 -23.89
N GLY A 264 -12.43 -11.53 -23.64
CA GLY A 264 -11.93 -10.45 -24.49
C GLY A 264 -10.40 -10.45 -24.60
N LYS A 265 -9.69 -10.64 -23.48
CA LYS A 265 -8.22 -10.73 -23.48
C LYS A 265 -7.71 -11.88 -24.33
N GLN A 266 -8.33 -13.05 -24.23
CA GLN A 266 -7.90 -14.23 -24.99
C GLN A 266 -8.31 -14.17 -26.47
N LEU A 267 -9.51 -13.63 -26.79
CA LEU A 267 -9.94 -13.40 -28.18
C LEU A 267 -8.99 -12.45 -28.90
N ARG A 268 -8.53 -11.39 -28.25
CA ARG A 268 -7.53 -10.46 -28.79
C ARG A 268 -6.24 -11.18 -29.16
N VAL A 269 -5.73 -12.03 -28.26
CA VAL A 269 -4.50 -12.80 -28.50
C VAL A 269 -4.68 -13.82 -29.63
N LYS A 270 -5.77 -14.59 -29.63
CA LYS A 270 -6.07 -15.56 -30.70
C LYS A 270 -6.29 -14.88 -32.05
N SER A 271 -6.95 -13.73 -32.07
CA SER A 271 -7.17 -12.95 -33.31
C SER A 271 -5.84 -12.49 -33.88
N ALA A 272 -4.98 -11.87 -33.06
CA ALA A 272 -3.65 -11.45 -33.50
C ALA A 272 -2.80 -12.63 -34.02
N ALA A 273 -2.82 -13.77 -33.33
CA ALA A 273 -2.10 -14.98 -33.76
C ALA A 273 -2.63 -15.56 -35.08
N ALA A 274 -3.92 -15.37 -35.38
CA ALA A 274 -4.54 -15.76 -36.64
C ALA A 274 -4.36 -14.71 -37.76
N GLY A 275 -3.60 -13.63 -37.52
CA GLY A 275 -3.43 -12.53 -38.48
C GLY A 275 -4.69 -11.67 -38.66
N LEU A 276 -5.60 -11.72 -37.69
CA LEU A 276 -6.86 -10.98 -37.64
C LEU A 276 -6.65 -9.66 -36.88
N ARG A 277 -7.44 -8.65 -37.22
CA ARG A 277 -7.14 -7.23 -36.95
C ARG A 277 -8.27 -6.53 -36.21
#